data_AF-A0A8T7M3H0-F1
#
_entry.id   AF-A0A8T7M3H0-F1
#
_cell.length_a   1.000
_cell.length_b   1.000
_cell.length_c   1.000
_cell.angle_alpha   90.00
_cell.angle_beta   90.00
_cell.angle_gamma   90.00
#
_symmetry.space_group_name_H-M   'P 1'
#
loop_
_entity.id
_entity.type
_entity.pdbx_description
1 polymer ?
#
loop_
_entity_poly.entity_id
_entity_poly.type
_entity_poly.pdbx_seq_one_letter_code
_entity_poly.pdbx_strand_id
1 'polypeptide(L)'
;MAITIENIVTAEDDFALSAELLPTAPFDFHASLNSLKESGATDQTETLAEDLSWLERPLMLDNRPFLVRLANAGSLEQPRLSLRLRADEDADSLPTPAQLEKAAQWADRRFYLNVNLEEIRTVLSVNEYGENLCARFFPARPTGLGGAWEGLLRTVIANQIYPGLAKRLQETFLTFYGSKARFGDKEYRLFPTPEKLAEVSPDELQSMRFSRQKAGYLPGIAQMVVSEPEKFDFERLRHLPGHEAVAILDELPGVGKWTAHYVAMRGLCHPDVFIDEKGLRKTLASGYDRRADLSDEEFESLTAVFAPYRTFACYYSYMRMYNV
;
A
#
# COMPACT_ATOMS: atom_id res chain seq x y z
N MET A 1 -13.22 1.87 11.50
CA MET A 1 -13.37 0.88 12.59
C MET A 1 -12.25 -0.14 12.46
N ALA A 2 -11.84 -0.82 13.53
CA ALA A 2 -10.84 -1.89 13.44
C ALA A 2 -11.48 -3.17 12.86
N ILE A 3 -10.71 -3.93 12.06
CA ILE A 3 -11.14 -5.22 11.53
C ILE A 3 -11.47 -6.20 12.66
N THR A 4 -12.57 -6.94 12.51
CA THR A 4 -12.94 -7.99 13.47
C THR A 4 -12.04 -9.20 13.30
N ILE A 5 -11.49 -9.68 14.42
CA ILE A 5 -10.61 -10.85 14.50
C ILE A 5 -11.31 -11.90 15.36
N GLU A 6 -11.45 -13.12 14.84
CA GLU A 6 -12.04 -14.26 15.55
C GLU A 6 -11.07 -15.44 15.60
N ASN A 7 -11.35 -16.38 16.51
CA ASN A 7 -10.70 -17.70 16.54
C ASN A 7 -9.16 -17.64 16.56
N ILE A 8 -8.58 -16.78 17.41
CA ILE A 8 -7.13 -16.75 17.63
C ILE A 8 -6.72 -18.06 18.30
N VAL A 9 -5.93 -18.86 17.58
CA VAL A 9 -5.47 -20.18 18.02
C VAL A 9 -3.99 -20.35 17.73
N THR A 10 -3.33 -21.21 18.51
CA THR A 10 -2.02 -21.74 18.14
C THR A 10 -2.18 -22.62 16.91
N ALA A 11 -1.40 -22.37 15.85
CA ALA A 11 -1.41 -23.22 14.67
C ALA A 11 -0.57 -24.48 14.92
N GLU A 12 -1.06 -25.64 14.48
CA GLU A 12 -0.33 -26.92 14.59
C GLU A 12 0.75 -27.07 13.50
N ASP A 13 0.87 -26.09 12.61
CA ASP A 13 1.87 -26.01 11.55
C ASP A 13 2.92 -24.93 11.82
N ASP A 14 3.84 -24.74 10.87
CA ASP A 14 4.94 -23.77 10.96
C ASP A 14 4.49 -22.32 11.24
N PHE A 15 3.20 -21.98 11.09
CA PHE A 15 2.73 -20.62 11.28
C PHE A 15 2.44 -20.22 12.72
N ALA A 16 2.59 -21.09 13.72
CA ALA A 16 2.52 -20.80 15.17
C ALA A 16 1.23 -20.12 15.72
N LEU A 17 0.71 -19.05 15.11
CA LEU A 17 -0.58 -18.41 15.39
C LEU A 17 -1.44 -18.28 14.11
N SER A 18 -2.75 -18.48 14.28
CA SER A 18 -3.77 -18.28 13.25
C SER A 18 -4.98 -17.55 13.82
N ALA A 19 -5.68 -16.81 12.98
CA ALA A 19 -6.96 -16.19 13.27
C ALA A 19 -7.82 -16.09 11.99
N GLU A 20 -9.10 -15.79 12.17
CA GLU A 20 -10.00 -15.38 11.08
C GLU A 20 -10.20 -13.87 11.10
N LEU A 21 -10.07 -13.23 9.94
CA LEU A 21 -10.51 -11.86 9.73
C LEU A 21 -11.89 -11.88 9.08
N LEU A 22 -12.76 -10.96 9.49
CA LEU A 22 -14.09 -10.78 8.92
C LEU A 22 -14.19 -9.45 8.17
N PRO A 23 -13.84 -9.40 6.87
CA PRO A 23 -14.07 -8.22 6.05
C PRO A 23 -15.55 -7.83 6.02
N THR A 24 -15.84 -6.54 5.84
CA THR A 24 -17.20 -6.08 5.54
C THR A 24 -17.62 -6.62 4.18
N ALA A 25 -18.82 -7.19 4.05
CA ALA A 25 -19.35 -7.62 2.76
C ALA A 25 -19.79 -6.41 1.91
N PRO A 26 -19.77 -6.51 0.56
CA PRO A 26 -19.18 -7.60 -0.22
C PRO A 26 -17.65 -7.50 -0.31
N PHE A 27 -16.93 -8.63 -0.33
CA PHE A 27 -15.47 -8.64 -0.53
C PHE A 27 -14.99 -9.87 -1.30
N ASP A 28 -14.26 -9.63 -2.40
CA ASP A 28 -13.62 -10.66 -3.21
C ASP A 28 -12.09 -10.59 -3.05
N PHE A 29 -11.53 -11.56 -2.32
CA PHE A 29 -10.08 -11.61 -2.10
C PHE A 29 -9.32 -12.00 -3.38
N HIS A 30 -9.87 -12.89 -4.20
CA HIS A 30 -9.24 -13.30 -5.46
C HIS A 30 -9.15 -12.11 -6.42
N ALA A 31 -10.23 -11.35 -6.58
CA ALA A 31 -10.22 -10.12 -7.39
C ALA A 31 -9.21 -9.08 -6.85
N SER A 32 -9.07 -8.98 -5.52
CA SER A 32 -8.09 -8.10 -4.88
C SER A 32 -6.66 -8.55 -5.18
N LEU A 33 -6.34 -9.84 -5.09
CA LEU A 33 -5.02 -10.37 -5.45
C LEU A 33 -4.73 -10.23 -6.96
N ASN A 34 -5.74 -10.37 -7.81
CA ASN A 34 -5.60 -10.12 -9.24
C ASN A 34 -5.28 -8.64 -9.52
N SER A 35 -6.03 -7.71 -8.91
CA SER A 35 -5.74 -6.26 -9.00
C SER A 35 -4.34 -5.92 -8.50
N LEU A 36 -3.90 -6.55 -7.41
CA LEU A 36 -2.55 -6.37 -6.86
C LEU A 36 -1.47 -6.80 -7.87
N LYS A 37 -1.65 -7.97 -8.49
CA LYS A 37 -0.76 -8.52 -9.53
C LYS A 37 -0.69 -7.61 -10.76
N GLU A 38 -1.83 -7.17 -11.28
CA GLU A 38 -1.90 -6.37 -12.51
C GLU A 38 -1.50 -4.91 -12.31
N SER A 39 -1.77 -4.32 -11.14
CA SER A 39 -1.45 -2.91 -10.87
C SER A 39 0.03 -2.64 -10.56
N GLY A 40 0.85 -3.69 -10.45
CA GLY A 40 2.27 -3.58 -10.07
C GLY A 40 2.47 -3.13 -8.61
N ALA A 41 1.42 -3.14 -7.79
CA ALA A 41 1.54 -2.91 -6.35
C ALA A 41 2.10 -4.12 -5.60
N THR A 42 2.31 -5.24 -6.29
CA THR A 42 3.19 -6.28 -5.77
C THR A 42 4.55 -5.66 -5.39
N ASP A 43 4.92 -5.82 -4.13
CA ASP A 43 6.27 -5.60 -3.66
C ASP A 43 7.04 -6.88 -3.90
N GLN A 44 8.24 -6.79 -4.47
CA GLN A 44 9.10 -7.93 -4.83
C GLN A 44 9.40 -8.94 -3.70
N THR A 45 8.89 -8.68 -2.49
CA THR A 45 9.01 -9.49 -1.28
C THR A 45 7.79 -10.38 -1.01
N GLU A 46 6.68 -10.25 -1.75
CA GLU A 46 5.50 -11.10 -1.57
C GLU A 46 5.44 -12.28 -2.54
N THR A 47 4.77 -13.35 -2.11
CA THR A 47 4.46 -14.53 -2.92
C THR A 47 2.95 -14.70 -3.03
N LEU A 48 2.45 -14.86 -4.24
CA LEU A 48 1.04 -15.17 -4.52
C LEU A 48 0.92 -16.63 -4.96
N ALA A 49 -0.16 -17.29 -4.56
CA ALA A 49 -0.54 -18.57 -5.15
C ALA A 49 -0.81 -18.41 -6.65
N GLU A 50 -0.53 -19.43 -7.47
CA GLU A 50 -0.82 -19.40 -8.91
C GLU A 50 -2.31 -19.19 -9.20
N ASP A 51 -3.16 -19.79 -8.37
CA ASP A 51 -4.62 -19.68 -8.42
C ASP A 51 -5.19 -18.49 -7.63
N LEU A 52 -4.31 -17.62 -7.10
CA LEU A 52 -4.67 -16.46 -6.28
C LEU A 52 -5.57 -16.81 -5.07
N SER A 53 -5.42 -18.02 -4.51
CA SER A 53 -6.12 -18.42 -3.29
C SER A 53 -5.50 -17.85 -2.00
N TRP A 54 -4.21 -17.51 -2.03
CA TRP A 54 -3.48 -16.95 -0.89
C TRP A 54 -2.32 -16.02 -1.29
N LEU A 55 -1.90 -15.22 -0.31
CA LEU A 55 -0.75 -14.31 -0.32
C LEU A 55 0.14 -14.61 0.89
N GLU A 56 1.45 -14.67 0.68
CA GLU A 56 2.46 -14.68 1.74
C GLU A 56 3.38 -13.46 1.62
N ARG A 57 3.68 -12.81 2.75
CA ARG A 57 4.55 -11.63 2.77
C ARG A 57 5.31 -11.52 4.10
N PRO A 58 6.63 -11.28 4.08
CA PRO A 58 7.37 -10.92 5.28
C PRO A 58 7.06 -9.47 5.70
N LEU A 59 6.75 -9.27 6.97
CA LEU A 59 6.54 -7.97 7.61
C LEU A 59 7.52 -7.77 8.76
N MET A 60 7.92 -6.52 8.99
CA MET A 60 8.62 -6.13 10.21
C MET A 60 7.58 -5.70 11.25
N LEU A 61 7.40 -6.47 12.32
CA LEU A 61 6.49 -6.17 13.43
C LEU A 61 7.31 -6.09 14.72
N ASP A 62 7.28 -4.95 15.41
CA ASP A 62 8.07 -4.71 16.62
C ASP A 62 9.57 -4.96 16.42
N ASN A 63 10.09 -4.46 15.30
CA ASN A 63 11.48 -4.63 14.87
C ASN A 63 11.93 -6.09 14.71
N ARG A 64 10.97 -7.02 14.53
CA ARG A 64 11.25 -8.43 14.22
C ARG A 64 10.52 -8.89 12.96
N PRO A 65 11.17 -9.72 12.13
CA PRO A 65 10.53 -10.25 10.93
C PRO A 65 9.52 -11.35 11.25
N PHE A 66 8.37 -11.28 10.57
CA PHE A 66 7.33 -12.31 10.58
C PHE A 66 6.82 -12.57 9.17
N LEU A 67 6.51 -13.82 8.85
CA LEU A 67 5.83 -14.16 7.60
C LEU A 67 4.33 -14.21 7.85
N VAL A 68 3.61 -13.32 7.17
CA VAL A 68 2.15 -13.27 7.19
C VAL A 68 1.61 -14.05 6.00
N ARG A 69 0.63 -14.92 6.25
CA ARG A 69 -0.19 -15.55 5.21
C ARG A 69 -1.63 -15.12 5.33
N LEU A 70 -2.20 -14.67 4.21
CA LEU A 70 -3.63 -14.44 4.03
C LEU A 70 -4.18 -15.45 3.02
N ALA A 71 -5.28 -16.11 3.33
CA ALA A 71 -5.95 -17.03 2.42
C ALA A 71 -7.46 -16.80 2.41
N ASN A 72 -8.10 -16.94 1.24
CA ASN A 72 -9.56 -16.89 1.17
C ASN A 72 -10.15 -18.08 1.94
N ALA A 73 -11.08 -17.79 2.84
CA ALA A 73 -11.81 -18.79 3.62
C ALA A 73 -13.34 -18.59 3.54
N GLY A 74 -13.80 -17.65 2.72
CA GLY A 74 -15.22 -17.27 2.64
C GLY A 74 -15.71 -17.06 1.21
N SER A 75 -16.89 -16.46 1.12
CA SER A 75 -17.54 -16.08 -0.13
C SER A 75 -17.69 -14.56 -0.22
N LEU A 76 -18.14 -14.04 -1.38
CA LEU A 76 -18.33 -12.61 -1.59
C LEU A 76 -19.23 -11.95 -0.52
N GLU A 77 -20.35 -12.60 -0.19
CA GLU A 77 -21.38 -12.09 0.73
C GLU A 77 -21.11 -12.46 2.20
N GLN A 78 -20.26 -13.46 2.43
CA GLN A 78 -19.81 -13.88 3.77
C GLN A 78 -18.29 -14.02 3.75
N PRO A 79 -17.56 -12.89 3.58
CA PRO A 79 -16.12 -12.94 3.41
C PRO A 79 -15.44 -13.35 4.71
N ARG A 80 -14.45 -14.21 4.58
CA ARG A 80 -13.57 -14.66 5.67
C ARG A 80 -12.18 -14.79 5.10
N LEU A 81 -11.19 -14.30 5.84
CA LEU A 81 -9.78 -14.53 5.52
C LEU A 81 -9.13 -15.30 6.66
N SER A 82 -8.39 -16.36 6.35
CA SER A 82 -7.45 -16.93 7.30
C SER A 82 -6.20 -16.05 7.34
N LEU A 83 -5.84 -15.56 8.52
CA LEU A 83 -4.59 -14.87 8.81
C LEU A 83 -3.70 -15.80 9.62
N ARG A 84 -2.46 -16.02 9.17
CA ARG A 84 -1.47 -16.82 9.88
C ARG A 84 -0.13 -16.08 9.98
N LEU A 85 0.60 -16.28 11.08
CA LEU A 85 1.78 -15.47 11.40
C LEU A 85 2.95 -16.32 11.90
N ARG A 86 3.95 -16.59 11.06
CA ARG A 86 5.17 -17.32 11.43
C ARG A 86 6.27 -16.35 11.87
N ALA A 87 7.01 -16.69 12.93
CA ALA A 87 8.23 -15.97 13.31
C ALA A 87 9.41 -16.39 12.44
N ASP A 88 10.39 -15.50 12.30
CA ASP A 88 11.67 -15.82 11.66
C ASP A 88 12.34 -17.03 12.31
N GLU A 89 13.07 -17.80 11.51
CA GLU A 89 13.76 -19.01 12.00
C GLU A 89 14.82 -18.71 13.07
N ASP A 90 15.42 -17.53 13.04
CA ASP A 90 16.43 -17.09 14.00
C ASP A 90 15.78 -16.31 15.17
N ALA A 91 14.44 -16.31 15.30
CA ALA A 91 13.73 -15.61 16.36
C ALA A 91 13.77 -16.36 17.70
N ASP A 92 14.07 -15.63 18.77
CA ASP A 92 14.12 -16.17 20.14
C ASP A 92 12.73 -16.36 20.80
N SER A 93 11.64 -16.02 20.11
CA SER A 93 10.29 -16.17 20.64
C SER A 93 9.25 -16.46 19.57
N LEU A 94 8.20 -17.18 19.97
CA LEU A 94 7.00 -17.34 19.17
C LEU A 94 6.28 -15.99 18.95
N PRO A 95 5.45 -15.89 17.89
CA PRO A 95 4.56 -14.75 17.69
C PRO A 95 3.56 -14.59 18.84
N THR A 96 3.16 -13.35 19.09
CA THR A 96 2.17 -13.00 20.14
C THR A 96 0.84 -12.56 19.53
N PRO A 97 -0.28 -12.64 20.26
CA PRO A 97 -1.57 -12.10 19.80
C PRO A 97 -1.49 -10.61 19.39
N ALA A 98 -0.70 -9.79 20.09
CA ALA A 98 -0.50 -8.39 19.74
C ALA A 98 0.18 -8.20 18.37
N GLN A 99 1.11 -9.10 18.00
CA GLN A 99 1.72 -9.08 16.66
C GLN A 99 0.75 -9.58 15.59
N LEU A 100 -0.11 -10.56 15.93
CA LEU A 100 -1.19 -10.98 15.05
C LEU A 100 -2.19 -9.84 14.80
N GLU A 101 -2.53 -9.05 15.81
CA GLU A 101 -3.37 -7.85 15.65
C GLU A 101 -2.72 -6.82 14.73
N LYS A 102 -1.40 -6.58 14.84
CA LYS A 102 -0.67 -5.70 13.90
C LYS A 102 -0.69 -6.23 12.47
N ALA A 103 -0.56 -7.54 12.29
CA ALA A 103 -0.69 -8.19 10.98
C ALA A 103 -2.12 -8.07 10.43
N ALA A 104 -3.15 -8.20 11.28
CA ALA A 104 -4.54 -7.99 10.90
C ALA A 104 -4.81 -6.53 10.48
N GLN A 105 -4.29 -5.56 11.22
CA GLN A 105 -4.37 -4.14 10.86
C GLN A 105 -3.66 -3.86 9.53
N TRP A 106 -2.50 -4.50 9.28
CA TRP A 106 -1.83 -4.42 8.00
C TRP A 106 -2.70 -4.95 6.86
N ALA A 107 -3.32 -6.12 7.05
CA ALA A 107 -4.22 -6.73 6.06
C ALA A 107 -5.44 -5.85 5.80
N ASP A 108 -6.06 -5.31 6.85
CA ASP A 108 -7.18 -4.37 6.77
C ASP A 108 -6.82 -3.15 5.93
N ARG A 109 -5.70 -2.50 6.22
CA ARG A 109 -5.23 -1.34 5.46
C ARG A 109 -4.92 -1.69 4.01
N ARG A 110 -4.23 -2.80 3.76
CA ARG A 110 -3.80 -3.17 2.39
C ARG A 110 -4.98 -3.47 1.47
N PHE A 111 -6.06 -4.03 2.00
CA PHE A 111 -7.21 -4.48 1.20
C PHE A 111 -8.52 -3.76 1.52
N TYR A 112 -8.48 -2.72 2.36
CA TYR A 112 -9.63 -1.99 2.87
C TYR A 112 -10.70 -2.95 3.41
N LEU A 113 -10.31 -3.89 4.28
CA LEU A 113 -11.17 -5.02 4.67
C LEU A 113 -12.45 -4.55 5.39
N ASN A 114 -12.34 -3.54 6.24
CA ASN A 114 -13.43 -3.04 7.08
C ASN A 114 -14.11 -1.76 6.56
N VAL A 115 -14.18 -1.60 5.24
CA VAL A 115 -14.80 -0.43 4.61
C VAL A 115 -16.26 -0.72 4.23
N ASN A 116 -17.15 0.24 4.48
CA ASN A 116 -18.54 0.15 4.04
C ASN A 116 -18.66 0.56 2.56
N LEU A 117 -18.67 -0.42 1.67
CA LEU A 117 -18.74 -0.17 0.23
C LEU A 117 -20.08 0.44 -0.21
N GLU A 118 -21.19 0.19 0.49
CA GLU A 118 -22.48 0.80 0.16
C GLU A 118 -22.51 2.30 0.49
N GLU A 119 -21.87 2.69 1.60
CA GLU A 119 -21.65 4.10 1.93
C GLU A 119 -20.78 4.78 0.87
N ILE A 120 -19.67 4.14 0.48
CA ILE A 120 -18.81 4.61 -0.61
C ILE A 120 -19.61 4.76 -1.90
N ARG A 121 -20.37 3.74 -2.30
CA ARG A 121 -21.20 3.78 -3.51
C ARG A 121 -22.16 4.97 -3.50
N THR A 122 -22.76 5.26 -2.34
CA THR A 122 -23.65 6.42 -2.15
C THR A 122 -22.89 7.74 -2.33
N VAL A 123 -21.71 7.89 -1.72
CA VAL A 123 -20.87 9.09 -1.86
C VAL A 123 -20.34 9.27 -3.29
N LEU A 124 -20.00 8.18 -3.96
CA LEU A 124 -19.52 8.24 -5.34
C LEU A 124 -20.65 8.55 -6.32
N SER A 125 -21.87 8.06 -6.09
CA SER A 125 -23.02 8.23 -6.98
C SER A 125 -23.72 9.60 -6.83
N VAL A 126 -22.99 10.65 -6.47
CA VAL A 126 -23.53 12.03 -6.35
C VAL A 126 -23.67 12.75 -7.68
N ASN A 127 -23.13 12.17 -8.76
CA ASN A 127 -23.25 12.66 -10.12
C ASN A 127 -23.15 11.52 -11.15
N GLU A 128 -23.46 11.81 -12.40
CA GLU A 128 -23.46 10.84 -13.49
C GLU A 128 -22.08 10.18 -13.70
N TYR A 129 -20.98 10.91 -13.51
CA TYR A 129 -19.64 10.32 -13.65
C TYR A 129 -19.41 9.21 -12.63
N GLY A 130 -19.68 9.49 -11.35
CA GLY A 130 -19.51 8.54 -10.27
C GLY A 130 -20.53 7.39 -10.31
N GLU A 131 -21.78 7.65 -10.71
CA GLU A 131 -22.77 6.61 -11.00
C GLU A 131 -22.24 5.61 -12.05
N ASN A 132 -21.68 6.12 -13.15
CA ASN A 132 -21.09 5.28 -14.20
C ASN A 132 -19.86 4.49 -13.70
N LEU A 133 -19.03 5.08 -12.83
CA LEU A 133 -17.91 4.37 -12.22
C LEU A 133 -18.42 3.22 -11.33
N CYS A 134 -19.38 3.49 -10.45
CA CYS A 134 -19.97 2.48 -9.58
C CYS A 134 -20.67 1.37 -10.36
N ALA A 135 -21.43 1.71 -11.40
CA ALA A 135 -22.12 0.73 -12.24
C ALA A 135 -21.18 -0.28 -12.89
N ARG A 136 -19.93 0.11 -13.16
CA ARG A 136 -18.95 -0.74 -13.84
C ARG A 136 -17.98 -1.46 -12.90
N PHE A 137 -17.54 -0.80 -11.83
CA PHE A 137 -16.39 -1.26 -11.04
C PHE A 137 -16.73 -1.65 -9.61
N PHE A 138 -17.93 -1.36 -9.12
CA PHE A 138 -18.37 -1.87 -7.83
C PHE A 138 -18.48 -3.41 -7.88
N PRO A 139 -18.07 -4.16 -6.84
CA PRO A 139 -17.57 -3.74 -5.53
C PRO A 139 -16.03 -3.76 -5.39
N ALA A 140 -15.27 -3.48 -6.45
CA ALA A 140 -13.81 -3.59 -6.41
C ALA A 140 -13.20 -2.65 -5.36
N ARG A 141 -12.14 -3.11 -4.68
CA ARG A 141 -11.36 -2.32 -3.71
C ARG A 141 -9.98 -1.99 -4.27
N PRO A 142 -9.44 -0.79 -3.98
CA PRO A 142 -8.05 -0.50 -4.24
C PRO A 142 -7.15 -1.41 -3.39
N THR A 143 -5.94 -1.66 -3.88
CA THR A 143 -4.91 -2.42 -3.14
C THR A 143 -3.78 -1.51 -2.72
N GLY A 144 -3.40 -1.53 -1.44
CA GLY A 144 -2.26 -0.80 -0.92
C GLY A 144 -0.91 -1.40 -1.31
N LEU A 145 0.17 -0.65 -1.08
CA LEU A 145 1.54 -1.16 -1.02
C LEU A 145 1.74 -1.93 0.29
N GLY A 146 2.90 -2.54 0.49
CA GLY A 146 3.16 -3.33 1.70
C GLY A 146 3.28 -2.48 2.97
N GLY A 147 3.57 -1.20 2.83
CA GLY A 147 3.63 -0.25 3.93
C GLY A 147 4.01 1.14 3.44
N ALA A 148 3.80 2.16 4.27
CA ALA A 148 4.07 3.54 3.91
C ALA A 148 5.57 3.80 3.70
N TRP A 149 6.41 3.33 4.63
CA TRP A 149 7.86 3.44 4.55
C TRP A 149 8.45 2.76 3.31
N GLU A 150 8.17 1.46 3.15
CA GLU A 150 8.70 0.73 1.99
C GLU A 150 8.10 1.22 0.68
N GLY A 151 6.82 1.60 0.68
CA GLY A 151 6.15 2.17 -0.48
C GLY A 151 6.77 3.49 -0.90
N LEU A 152 7.11 4.36 0.06
CA LEU A 152 7.84 5.60 -0.18
C LEU A 152 9.20 5.34 -0.82
N LEU A 153 10.03 4.48 -0.21
CA LEU A 153 11.34 4.14 -0.75
C LEU A 153 11.23 3.55 -2.16
N ARG A 154 10.32 2.60 -2.37
CA ARG A 154 10.08 2.00 -3.70
C ARG A 154 9.70 3.04 -4.74
N THR A 155 8.79 3.94 -4.39
CA THR A 155 8.32 4.98 -5.31
C THR A 155 9.45 5.97 -5.64
N VAL A 156 10.24 6.40 -4.66
CA VAL A 156 11.41 7.28 -4.88
C VAL A 156 12.46 6.60 -5.74
N ILE A 157 12.76 5.32 -5.50
CA ILE A 157 13.69 4.54 -6.31
C ILE A 157 13.18 4.41 -7.75
N ALA A 158 11.90 4.14 -7.93
CA ALA A 158 11.28 3.90 -9.24
C ALA A 158 10.98 5.18 -10.03
N ASN A 159 10.97 6.35 -9.38
CA ASN A 159 10.53 7.58 -10.01
C ASN A 159 11.43 7.98 -11.20
N GLN A 160 10.80 8.50 -12.27
CA GLN A 160 11.46 9.01 -13.49
C GLN A 160 12.42 8.03 -14.19
N ILE A 161 12.25 6.72 -14.00
CA ILE A 161 13.03 5.69 -14.69
C ILE A 161 12.10 4.58 -15.19
N TYR A 162 12.57 3.80 -16.18
CA TYR A 162 11.78 2.69 -16.71
C TYR A 162 11.76 1.49 -15.74
N PRO A 163 10.71 0.63 -15.77
CA PRO A 163 10.49 -0.42 -14.77
C PRO A 163 11.65 -1.40 -14.58
N GLY A 164 12.34 -1.80 -15.65
CA GLY A 164 13.47 -2.74 -15.58
C GLY A 164 14.70 -2.19 -14.84
N LEU A 165 14.94 -0.86 -14.88
CA LEU A 165 15.99 -0.25 -14.06
C LEU A 165 15.52 -0.12 -12.60
N ALA A 166 14.27 0.27 -12.38
CA ALA A 166 13.69 0.37 -11.05
C ALA A 166 13.78 -0.96 -10.29
N LYS A 167 13.41 -2.07 -10.95
CA LYS A 167 13.50 -3.41 -10.39
C LYS A 167 14.93 -3.74 -9.94
N ARG A 168 15.92 -3.59 -10.84
CA ARG A 168 17.32 -3.89 -10.53
C ARG A 168 17.90 -3.03 -9.41
N LEU A 169 17.55 -1.73 -9.37
CA LEU A 169 17.98 -0.84 -8.29
C LEU A 169 17.36 -1.24 -6.95
N GLN A 170 16.08 -1.61 -6.93
CA GLN A 170 15.41 -2.13 -5.72
C GLN A 170 16.05 -3.43 -5.23
N GLU A 171 16.31 -4.39 -6.13
CA GLU A 171 16.99 -5.67 -5.79
C GLU A 171 18.39 -5.41 -5.21
N THR A 172 19.15 -4.52 -5.85
CA THR A 172 20.50 -4.11 -5.37
C THR A 172 20.40 -3.47 -3.99
N PHE A 173 19.47 -2.53 -3.81
CA PHE A 173 19.26 -1.85 -2.54
C PHE A 173 18.92 -2.81 -1.39
N LEU A 174 17.99 -3.74 -1.63
CA LEU A 174 17.62 -4.76 -0.63
C LEU A 174 18.74 -5.77 -0.38
N THR A 175 19.57 -6.07 -1.37
CA THR A 175 20.72 -6.97 -1.21
C THR A 175 21.76 -6.39 -0.23
N PHE A 176 22.04 -5.09 -0.31
CA PHE A 176 23.05 -4.44 0.53
C PHE A 176 22.48 -3.93 1.86
N TYR A 177 21.31 -3.30 1.85
CA TYR A 177 20.77 -2.60 3.01
C TYR A 177 19.59 -3.31 3.66
N GLY A 178 18.93 -4.24 2.96
CA GLY A 178 17.79 -4.96 3.51
C GLY A 178 18.14 -5.86 4.69
N SER A 179 17.19 -6.01 5.62
CA SER A 179 17.30 -6.98 6.71
C SER A 179 16.93 -8.36 6.20
N LYS A 180 17.75 -9.36 6.54
CA LYS A 180 17.49 -10.75 6.21
C LYS A 180 16.42 -11.32 7.12
N ALA A 181 15.59 -12.19 6.55
CA ALA A 181 14.68 -13.04 7.30
C ALA A 181 14.58 -14.39 6.61
N ARG A 182 14.48 -15.48 7.38
CA ARG A 182 14.33 -16.84 6.88
C ARG A 182 13.03 -17.44 7.41
N PHE A 183 12.29 -18.10 6.53
CA PHE A 183 11.07 -18.84 6.87
C PHE A 183 11.09 -20.16 6.09
N GLY A 184 11.36 -21.26 6.80
CA GLY A 184 11.67 -22.54 6.16
C GLY A 184 12.90 -22.43 5.26
N ASP A 185 12.77 -22.87 4.00
CA ASP A 185 13.87 -22.86 3.01
C ASP A 185 14.01 -21.54 2.23
N LYS A 186 13.20 -20.52 2.53
CA LYS A 186 13.21 -19.23 1.81
C LYS A 186 13.89 -18.13 2.63
N GLU A 187 14.85 -17.43 2.03
CA GLU A 187 15.40 -16.16 2.53
C GLU A 187 14.68 -14.99 1.86
N TYR A 188 14.27 -14.01 2.67
CA TYR A 188 13.69 -12.75 2.25
C TYR A 188 14.61 -11.58 2.64
N ARG A 189 14.47 -10.47 1.91
CA ARG A 189 15.12 -9.19 2.24
C ARG A 189 14.04 -8.14 2.47
N LEU A 190 13.83 -7.75 3.73
CA LEU A 190 12.94 -6.65 4.09
C LEU A 190 13.66 -5.31 3.91
N PHE A 191 12.90 -4.23 3.67
CA PHE A 191 13.46 -2.88 3.60
C PHE A 191 14.20 -2.51 4.90
N PRO A 192 15.29 -1.72 4.81
CA PRO A 192 16.00 -1.22 5.99
C PRO A 192 15.08 -0.35 6.85
N THR A 193 15.34 -0.29 8.16
CA THR A 193 14.68 0.68 9.03
C THR A 193 15.14 2.12 8.69
N PRO A 194 14.38 3.15 9.07
CA PRO A 194 14.82 4.54 8.91
C PRO A 194 16.20 4.81 9.53
N GLU A 195 16.48 4.27 10.71
CA GLU A 195 17.75 4.46 11.41
C GLU A 195 18.91 3.90 10.59
N LYS A 196 18.78 2.66 10.09
CA LYS A 196 19.82 2.04 9.25
C LYS A 196 20.03 2.81 7.95
N LEU A 197 18.97 3.29 7.32
CA LEU A 197 19.07 4.03 6.06
C LEU A 197 19.65 5.45 6.26
N ALA A 198 19.41 6.07 7.41
CA ALA A 198 19.93 7.40 7.73
C ALA A 198 21.48 7.45 7.81
N GLU A 199 22.10 6.30 8.12
CA GLU A 199 23.55 6.14 8.21
C GLU A 199 24.23 5.83 6.86
N VAL A 200 23.44 5.54 5.81
CA VAL A 200 23.98 5.17 4.49
C VAL A 200 24.61 6.38 3.79
N SER A 201 25.82 6.21 3.27
CA SER A 201 26.50 7.25 2.51
C SER A 201 25.92 7.38 1.09
N PRO A 202 25.64 8.60 0.60
CA PRO A 202 25.28 8.83 -0.80
C PRO A 202 26.32 8.30 -1.79
N ASP A 203 27.61 8.22 -1.43
CA ASP A 203 28.65 7.72 -2.33
C ASP A 203 28.55 6.20 -2.51
N GLU A 204 28.13 5.46 -1.48
CA GLU A 204 27.87 4.02 -1.59
C GLU A 204 26.70 3.75 -2.54
N LEU A 205 25.60 4.50 -2.40
CA LEU A 205 24.46 4.39 -3.31
C LEU A 205 24.84 4.73 -4.75
N GLN A 206 25.66 5.75 -4.97
CA GLN A 206 26.18 6.07 -6.31
C GLN A 206 27.05 4.94 -6.88
N SER A 207 27.86 4.28 -6.05
CA SER A 207 28.63 3.09 -6.47
C SER A 207 27.72 1.93 -6.93
N MET A 208 26.49 1.87 -6.40
CA MET A 208 25.43 0.95 -6.79
C MET A 208 24.58 1.46 -7.97
N ARG A 209 25.07 2.48 -8.71
CA ARG A 209 24.43 3.08 -9.90
C ARG A 209 23.16 3.87 -9.63
N PHE A 210 22.88 4.26 -8.39
CA PHE A 210 21.85 5.27 -8.13
C PHE A 210 22.29 6.61 -8.72
N SER A 211 21.34 7.41 -9.20
CA SER A 211 21.63 8.78 -9.59
C SER A 211 22.06 9.58 -8.36
N ARG A 212 22.88 10.62 -8.55
CA ARG A 212 23.31 11.53 -7.48
C ARG A 212 22.13 12.05 -6.65
N GLN A 213 21.01 12.38 -7.29
CA GLN A 213 19.79 12.83 -6.62
C GLN A 213 19.21 11.73 -5.71
N LYS A 214 18.95 10.53 -6.24
CA LYS A 214 18.39 9.43 -5.44
C LYS A 214 19.32 8.98 -4.32
N ALA A 215 20.62 9.01 -4.57
CA ALA A 215 21.63 8.72 -3.56
C ALA A 215 21.63 9.72 -2.40
N GLY A 216 21.25 10.98 -2.63
CA GLY A 216 21.02 11.96 -1.57
C GLY A 216 19.63 11.82 -0.92
N TYR A 217 18.59 11.60 -1.72
CA TYR A 217 17.21 11.55 -1.23
C TYR A 217 16.96 10.39 -0.27
N LEU A 218 17.44 9.18 -0.58
CA LEU A 218 17.15 8.00 0.25
C LEU A 218 17.63 8.14 1.71
N PRO A 219 18.92 8.43 1.98
CA PRO A 219 19.37 8.70 3.34
C PRO A 219 18.78 10.00 3.90
N GLY A 220 18.55 11.04 3.08
CA GLY A 220 17.95 12.30 3.53
C GLY A 220 16.50 12.15 4.03
N ILE A 221 15.68 11.36 3.33
CA ILE A 221 14.33 10.96 3.78
C ILE A 221 14.43 10.28 5.13
N ALA A 222 15.32 9.30 5.25
CA ALA A 222 15.49 8.53 6.48
C ALA A 222 15.93 9.41 7.66
N GLN A 223 16.87 10.34 7.42
CA GLN A 223 17.32 11.32 8.40
C GLN A 223 16.17 12.21 8.89
N MET A 224 15.32 12.71 7.98
CA MET A 224 14.15 13.51 8.36
C MET A 224 13.17 12.71 9.21
N VAL A 225 12.84 11.47 8.79
CA VAL A 225 11.95 10.57 9.54
C VAL A 225 12.49 10.31 10.96
N VAL A 226 13.79 10.06 11.10
CA VAL A 226 14.43 9.81 12.40
C VAL A 226 14.49 11.09 13.25
N SER A 227 14.73 12.25 12.65
CA SER A 227 14.86 13.52 13.38
C SER A 227 13.53 14.14 13.82
N GLU A 228 12.44 13.84 13.11
CA GLU A 228 11.09 14.37 13.38
C GLU A 228 10.06 13.22 13.49
N PRO A 229 10.22 12.29 14.46
CA PRO A 229 9.43 11.06 14.53
C PRO A 229 7.93 11.30 14.74
N GLU A 230 7.54 12.40 15.39
CA GLU A 230 6.12 12.75 15.58
C GLU A 230 5.46 13.27 14.28
N LYS A 231 6.24 13.97 13.45
CA LYS A 231 5.77 14.53 12.19
C LYS A 231 5.63 13.45 11.12
N PHE A 232 6.62 12.56 11.03
CA PHE A 232 6.68 11.47 10.06
C PHE A 232 6.23 10.11 10.63
N ASP A 233 5.44 10.12 11.71
CA ASP A 233 4.70 8.93 12.15
C ASP A 233 3.64 8.56 11.10
N PHE A 234 3.97 7.58 10.26
CA PHE A 234 3.09 7.13 9.19
C PHE A 234 1.73 6.65 9.70
N GLU A 235 1.61 6.07 10.90
CA GLU A 235 0.30 5.68 11.42
C GLU A 235 -0.54 6.90 11.81
N ARG A 236 0.07 7.91 12.43
CA ARG A 236 -0.59 9.21 12.66
C ARG A 236 -1.06 9.85 11.35
N LEU A 237 -0.21 9.87 10.33
CA LEU A 237 -0.54 10.50 9.03
C LEU A 237 -1.76 9.87 8.35
N ARG A 238 -2.06 8.58 8.59
CA ARG A 238 -3.27 7.93 8.05
C ARG A 238 -4.57 8.53 8.59
N HIS A 239 -4.52 9.19 9.75
CA HIS A 239 -5.68 9.72 10.45
C HIS A 239 -5.83 11.23 10.32
N LEU A 240 -4.86 11.92 9.69
CA LEU A 240 -5.00 13.32 9.33
C LEU A 240 -5.91 13.47 8.10
N PRO A 241 -6.49 14.66 7.86
CA PRO A 241 -7.10 14.95 6.57
C PRO A 241 -6.12 14.67 5.42
N GLY A 242 -6.61 14.08 4.33
CA GLY A 242 -5.74 13.58 3.25
C GLY A 242 -4.80 14.63 2.67
N HIS A 243 -5.26 15.87 2.57
CA HIS A 243 -4.44 17.00 2.09
C HIS A 243 -3.30 17.37 3.07
N GLU A 244 -3.50 17.23 4.38
CA GLU A 244 -2.45 17.44 5.38
C GLU A 244 -1.41 16.32 5.34
N ALA A 245 -1.86 15.06 5.23
CA ALA A 245 -0.96 13.92 5.08
C ALA A 245 -0.09 14.03 3.82
N VAL A 246 -0.69 14.46 2.70
CA VAL A 246 0.03 14.74 1.46
C VAL A 246 1.03 15.88 1.64
N ALA A 247 0.64 16.99 2.28
CA ALA A 247 1.52 18.13 2.50
C ALA A 247 2.76 17.72 3.31
N ILE A 248 2.58 16.95 4.39
CA ILE A 248 3.70 16.46 5.20
C ILE A 248 4.62 15.54 4.38
N LEU A 249 4.06 14.62 3.59
CA LEU A 249 4.86 13.74 2.74
C LEU A 249 5.66 14.53 1.68
N ASP A 250 5.10 15.61 1.13
CA ASP A 250 5.74 16.46 0.11
C ASP A 250 6.96 17.23 0.62
N GLU A 251 7.12 17.35 1.95
CA GLU A 251 8.31 17.96 2.55
C GLU A 251 9.56 17.06 2.47
N LEU A 252 9.39 15.77 2.18
CA LEU A 252 10.49 14.81 2.16
C LEU A 252 11.38 14.97 0.91
N PRO A 253 12.72 14.78 1.01
CA PRO A 253 13.63 14.98 -0.10
C PRO A 253 13.31 14.04 -1.27
N GLY A 254 13.13 14.59 -2.46
CA GLY A 254 12.82 13.79 -3.65
C GLY A 254 11.38 13.28 -3.72
N VAL A 255 10.54 13.64 -2.77
CA VAL A 255 9.09 13.52 -2.87
C VAL A 255 8.56 14.81 -3.50
N GLY A 256 7.75 14.67 -4.53
CA GLY A 256 6.98 15.78 -5.09
C GLY A 256 5.50 15.43 -5.07
N LYS A 257 4.63 16.41 -5.40
CA LYS A 257 3.15 16.30 -5.38
C LYS A 257 2.62 14.93 -5.78
N TRP A 258 3.00 14.40 -6.95
CA TRP A 258 2.53 13.08 -7.41
C TRP A 258 2.96 11.94 -6.47
N THR A 259 4.23 11.91 -6.05
CA THR A 259 4.74 10.89 -5.12
C THR A 259 4.08 11.00 -3.75
N ALA A 260 3.85 12.22 -3.24
CA ALA A 260 3.15 12.43 -1.98
C ALA A 260 1.71 11.89 -2.04
N HIS A 261 0.95 12.22 -3.09
CA HIS A 261 -0.40 11.69 -3.29
C HIS A 261 -0.39 10.16 -3.47
N TYR A 262 0.57 9.62 -4.24
CA TYR A 262 0.67 8.18 -4.47
C TYR A 262 0.99 7.42 -3.18
N VAL A 263 1.93 7.92 -2.35
CA VAL A 263 2.27 7.33 -1.06
C VAL A 263 1.11 7.50 -0.07
N ALA A 264 0.41 8.62 -0.05
CA ALA A 264 -0.79 8.78 0.77
C ALA A 264 -1.90 7.79 0.36
N MET A 265 -2.17 7.66 -0.94
CA MET A 265 -3.21 6.78 -1.46
C MET A 265 -2.88 5.29 -1.29
N ARG A 266 -1.65 4.88 -1.62
CA ARG A 266 -1.27 3.46 -1.68
C ARG A 266 -0.44 2.99 -0.48
N GLY A 267 0.42 3.83 0.08
CA GLY A 267 1.26 3.49 1.24
C GLY A 267 0.57 3.72 2.58
N LEU A 268 -0.06 4.90 2.73
CA LEU A 268 -0.92 5.21 3.88
C LEU A 268 -2.32 4.59 3.75
N CYS A 269 -2.71 4.10 2.57
CA CYS A 269 -4.06 3.60 2.30
C CYS A 269 -5.13 4.60 2.72
N HIS A 270 -4.85 5.90 2.52
CA HIS A 270 -5.75 6.96 2.92
C HIS A 270 -7.00 6.92 2.02
N PRO A 271 -8.23 6.95 2.57
CA PRO A 271 -9.46 6.81 1.77
C PRO A 271 -9.82 8.06 0.95
N ASP A 272 -9.25 9.21 1.30
CA ASP A 272 -9.64 10.50 0.75
C ASP A 272 -8.50 11.24 0.01
N VAL A 273 -7.88 10.60 -0.97
CA VAL A 273 -6.84 11.22 -1.82
C VAL A 273 -7.14 10.95 -3.30
N PHE A 274 -6.94 11.94 -4.16
CA PHE A 274 -7.05 11.79 -5.61
C PHE A 274 -5.71 12.16 -6.26
N ILE A 275 -5.14 11.26 -7.07
CA ILE A 275 -3.87 11.53 -7.75
C ILE A 275 -4.10 12.48 -8.93
N ASP A 276 -3.33 13.56 -8.94
CA ASP A 276 -3.32 14.52 -10.02
C ASP A 276 -2.26 14.13 -11.06
N GLU A 277 -2.70 13.49 -12.15
CA GLU A 277 -1.83 13.18 -13.28
C GLU A 277 -2.56 13.31 -14.62
N LYS A 278 -1.77 13.47 -15.69
CA LYS A 278 -2.28 13.69 -17.05
C LYS A 278 -3.28 12.63 -17.52
N GLY A 279 -3.06 11.36 -17.16
CA GLY A 279 -3.96 10.26 -17.51
C GLY A 279 -5.33 10.43 -16.84
N LEU A 280 -5.33 10.63 -15.52
CA LEU A 280 -6.55 10.84 -14.74
C LEU A 280 -7.28 12.12 -15.11
N ARG A 281 -6.57 13.24 -15.36
CA ARG A 281 -7.22 14.47 -15.86
C ARG A 281 -7.97 14.24 -17.17
N LYS A 282 -7.39 13.46 -18.11
CA LYS A 282 -8.07 13.10 -19.36
C LYS A 282 -9.29 12.21 -19.12
N THR A 283 -9.18 11.24 -18.21
CA THR A 283 -10.29 10.34 -17.88
C THR A 283 -11.45 11.08 -17.22
N LEU A 284 -11.15 12.00 -16.30
CA LEU A 284 -12.12 12.90 -15.69
C LEU A 284 -12.76 13.80 -16.75
N ALA A 285 -11.96 14.47 -17.57
CA ALA A 285 -12.47 15.37 -18.61
C ALA A 285 -13.44 14.65 -19.55
N SER A 286 -13.08 13.47 -20.05
CA SER A 286 -13.95 12.65 -20.90
C SER A 286 -15.20 12.17 -20.15
N GLY A 287 -15.14 11.99 -18.84
CA GLY A 287 -16.27 11.57 -18.03
C GLY A 287 -17.29 12.67 -17.73
N TYR A 288 -16.87 13.93 -17.83
CA TYR A 288 -17.71 15.12 -17.61
C TYR A 288 -17.96 15.92 -18.90
N ASP A 289 -17.71 15.33 -20.08
CA ASP A 289 -17.81 16.00 -21.38
C ASP A 289 -17.04 17.34 -21.45
N ARG A 290 -15.87 17.38 -20.83
CA ARG A 290 -14.94 18.52 -20.83
C ARG A 290 -13.76 18.28 -21.77
N ARG A 291 -13.05 19.37 -22.08
CA ARG A 291 -11.76 19.28 -22.77
C ARG A 291 -10.70 18.70 -21.84
N ALA A 292 -9.72 18.02 -22.42
CA ALA A 292 -8.70 17.25 -21.70
C ALA A 292 -7.77 18.08 -20.81
N ASP A 293 -7.72 19.40 -21.02
CA ASP A 293 -6.89 20.38 -20.34
C ASP A 293 -7.62 21.02 -19.16
N LEU A 294 -8.12 20.19 -18.23
CA LEU A 294 -8.68 20.69 -16.97
C LEU A 294 -7.65 21.56 -16.24
N SER A 295 -8.05 22.77 -15.87
CA SER A 295 -7.32 23.61 -14.93
C SER A 295 -7.25 22.96 -13.54
N ASP A 296 -6.36 23.47 -12.68
CA ASP A 296 -6.24 22.96 -11.30
C ASP A 296 -7.53 23.18 -10.50
N GLU A 297 -8.22 24.30 -10.73
CA GLU A 297 -9.51 24.61 -10.10
C GLU A 297 -10.61 23.65 -10.57
N GLU A 298 -10.68 23.36 -11.87
CA GLU A 298 -11.63 22.38 -12.41
C GLU A 298 -11.34 20.98 -11.89
N PHE A 299 -10.08 20.56 -11.86
CA PHE A 299 -9.69 19.25 -11.33
C PHE A 299 -10.10 19.10 -9.86
N GLU A 300 -9.80 20.09 -9.03
CA GLU A 300 -10.18 20.07 -7.61
C GLU A 300 -11.71 20.05 -7.46
N SER A 301 -12.44 20.91 -8.18
CA SER A 301 -13.90 20.95 -8.11
C SER A 301 -14.55 19.64 -8.55
N LEU A 302 -14.03 18.98 -9.58
CA LEU A 302 -14.60 17.74 -10.11
C LEU A 302 -14.29 16.51 -9.24
N THR A 303 -13.26 16.58 -8.40
CA THR A 303 -12.84 15.47 -7.52
C THR A 303 -13.29 15.67 -6.07
N ALA A 304 -13.46 16.90 -5.60
CA ALA A 304 -13.88 17.24 -4.24
C ALA A 304 -15.25 16.64 -3.85
N VAL A 305 -16.15 16.48 -4.82
CA VAL A 305 -17.48 15.89 -4.61
C VAL A 305 -17.45 14.43 -4.13
N PHE A 306 -16.33 13.73 -4.32
CA PHE A 306 -16.16 12.34 -3.89
C PHE A 306 -15.59 12.19 -2.48
N ALA A 307 -15.34 13.29 -1.77
CA ALA A 307 -14.95 13.23 -0.37
C ALA A 307 -16.08 12.63 0.49
N PRO A 308 -15.78 11.80 1.51
CA PRO A 308 -14.43 11.49 2.04
C PRO A 308 -13.79 10.23 1.42
N TYR A 309 -14.20 9.80 0.23
CA TYR A 309 -13.76 8.56 -0.42
C TYR A 309 -13.12 8.79 -1.79
N ARG A 310 -12.40 9.93 -1.96
CA ARG A 310 -11.73 10.29 -3.22
C ARG A 310 -10.80 9.20 -3.75
N THR A 311 -10.20 8.38 -2.89
CA THR A 311 -9.34 7.26 -3.30
C THR A 311 -10.11 6.20 -4.11
N PHE A 312 -11.36 5.92 -3.77
CA PHE A 312 -12.18 4.97 -4.51
C PHE A 312 -12.59 5.52 -5.88
N ALA A 313 -12.97 6.80 -5.95
CA ALA A 313 -13.22 7.46 -7.22
C ALA A 313 -11.96 7.50 -8.09
N CYS A 314 -10.79 7.80 -7.50
CA CYS A 314 -9.49 7.78 -8.19
C CYS A 314 -9.16 6.37 -8.70
N TYR A 315 -9.39 5.33 -7.90
CA TYR A 315 -9.15 3.94 -8.29
C TYR A 315 -10.06 3.48 -9.43
N TYR A 316 -11.36 3.77 -9.38
CA TYR A 316 -12.28 3.45 -10.47
C TYR A 316 -11.98 4.27 -11.74
N SER A 317 -11.49 5.50 -11.58
CA SER A 317 -10.98 6.31 -12.69
C SER A 317 -9.76 5.68 -13.35
N TYR A 318 -8.84 5.09 -12.56
CA TYR A 318 -7.73 4.29 -13.08
C TYR A 318 -8.22 3.07 -13.86
N MET A 319 -9.17 2.31 -13.31
CA MET A 319 -9.75 1.15 -14.00
C MET A 319 -10.40 1.54 -15.33
N ARG A 320 -11.16 2.66 -15.35
CA ARG A 320 -11.71 3.24 -16.59
C ARG A 320 -10.63 3.60 -17.59
N MET A 321 -9.52 4.21 -17.14
CA MET A 321 -8.42 4.61 -18.01
C MET A 321 -7.76 3.42 -18.71
N TYR A 322 -7.59 2.29 -18.01
CA TYR A 322 -6.98 1.08 -18.56
C TYR A 322 -7.99 0.13 -19.23
N ASN A 323 -9.30 0.45 -19.17
CA ASN A 323 -10.40 -0.37 -19.67
C ASN A 323 -10.39 -1.81 -19.14
N VAL A 324 -9.93 -1.98 -17.89
CA VAL A 324 -9.88 -3.26 -17.18
C VAL A 324 -11.19 -3.56 -16.45
#